data_AF-A0A1Z9RPT7-F1
#
_entry.id   AF-A0A1Z9RPT7-F1
#
_cell.length_a   1.000
_cell.length_b   1.000
_cell.length_c   1.000
_cell.angle_alpha   90.00
_cell.angle_beta   90.00
_cell.angle_gamma   90.00
#
_symmetry.space_group_name_H-M   'P 1'
#
loop_
_entity.id
_entity.type
_entity.pdbx_description
1 polymer ?
#
loop_
_entity_poly.entity_id
_entity_poly.type
_entity_poly.pdbx_seq_one_letter_code
_entity_poly.pdbx_strand_id
1 'polypeptide(L)'
;MKSFLYKFSVFTIFIALVHFTLETLFTLKFGQTFAGYLPDLVAVALLIAGGYLTIRDSNTVGVLCGAWGFALCLHYRSWAWRFDDVIDGTATEIVEITMYVLGVTMPISIISFIITLVLCLPKKEEY
;
A
#
# COMPACT_ATOMS: atom_id res chain seq x y z
N MET A 1 -22.86 -4.34 -0.60
CA MET A 1 -21.54 -4.80 -0.10
C MET A 1 -20.72 -5.55 -1.16
N LYS A 2 -21.20 -6.66 -1.75
CA LYS A 2 -20.43 -7.43 -2.75
C LYS A 2 -19.96 -6.61 -3.97
N SER A 3 -20.83 -5.76 -4.54
CA SER A 3 -20.46 -4.88 -5.66
C SER A 3 -19.37 -3.86 -5.29
N PHE A 4 -19.39 -3.32 -4.07
CA PHE A 4 -18.36 -2.42 -3.58
C PHE A 4 -17.02 -3.15 -3.38
N LEU A 5 -17.04 -4.31 -2.69
CA LEU A 5 -15.84 -5.13 -2.49
C LEU A 5 -15.18 -5.53 -3.81
N TYR A 6 -15.98 -5.90 -4.81
CA TYR A 6 -15.48 -6.21 -6.14
C TYR A 6 -14.75 -5.00 -6.76
N LYS A 7 -15.42 -3.83 -6.81
CA LYS A 7 -14.82 -2.60 -7.36
C LYS A 7 -13.55 -2.19 -6.62
N PHE A 8 -13.59 -2.26 -5.29
CA PHE A 8 -12.45 -1.92 -4.43
C PHE A 8 -11.28 -2.90 -4.60
N SER A 9 -11.56 -4.18 -4.81
CA SER A 9 -10.54 -5.20 -5.09
C SER A 9 -9.90 -4.99 -6.46
N VAL A 10 -10.69 -4.67 -7.49
CA VAL A 10 -10.17 -4.29 -8.82
C VAL A 10 -9.30 -3.04 -8.73
N PHE A 11 -9.76 -2.01 -8.00
CA PHE A 11 -8.97 -0.82 -7.71
C PHE A 11 -7.66 -1.15 -6.99
N THR A 12 -7.69 -2.04 -6.00
CA THR A 12 -6.48 -2.47 -5.27
C THR A 12 -5.47 -3.12 -6.20
N ILE A 13 -5.92 -4.04 -7.06
CA ILE A 13 -5.04 -4.71 -8.05
C ILE A 13 -4.46 -3.66 -9.01
N PHE A 14 -5.27 -2.72 -9.49
CA PHE A 14 -4.80 -1.65 -10.37
C PHE A 14 -3.71 -0.80 -9.71
N ILE A 15 -3.91 -0.36 -8.46
CA ILE A 15 -2.92 0.40 -7.70
C ILE A 15 -1.65 -0.42 -7.48
N ALA A 16 -1.75 -1.71 -7.20
CA ALA A 16 -0.59 -2.59 -7.04
C ALA A 16 0.25 -2.68 -8.32
N LEU A 17 -0.39 -2.75 -9.50
CA LEU A 17 0.30 -2.76 -10.79
C LEU A 17 0.98 -1.42 -11.11
N VAL A 18 0.32 -0.31 -10.78
CA VAL A 18 0.90 1.04 -10.90
C VAL A 18 2.13 1.16 -9.99
N HIS A 19 2.00 0.78 -8.71
CA HIS A 19 3.12 0.78 -7.74
C HIS A 19 4.28 -0.08 -8.23
N PHE A 20 4.00 -1.31 -8.65
CA PHE A 20 5.01 -2.21 -9.19
C PHE A 20 5.76 -1.60 -10.37
N THR A 21 5.05 -0.98 -11.31
CA THR A 21 5.66 -0.37 -12.49
C THR A 21 6.55 0.80 -12.10
N LEU A 22 6.06 1.70 -11.24
CA LEU A 22 6.81 2.89 -10.81
C LEU A 22 8.04 2.50 -9.99
N GLU A 23 7.92 1.57 -9.05
CA GLU A 23 9.02 1.12 -8.20
C GLU A 23 10.08 0.36 -9.01
N THR A 24 9.66 -0.44 -9.99
CA THR A 24 10.59 -1.13 -10.90
C THR A 24 11.35 -0.14 -11.77
N LEU A 25 10.67 0.88 -12.32
CA LEU A 25 11.33 1.94 -13.08
C LEU A 25 12.32 2.73 -12.21
N PHE A 26 11.94 3.04 -10.97
CA PHE A 26 12.82 3.71 -10.01
C PHE A 26 14.04 2.84 -9.69
N THR A 27 13.85 1.55 -9.42
CA THR A 27 14.93 0.59 -9.15
C THR A 27 15.92 0.50 -10.32
N LEU A 28 15.41 0.41 -11.56
CA LEU A 28 16.25 0.35 -12.77
C LEU A 28 17.01 1.65 -13.03
N LYS A 29 16.41 2.81 -12.74
CA LYS A 29 17.02 4.12 -13.01
C LYS A 29 18.04 4.54 -11.96
N PHE A 30 17.78 4.24 -10.68
CA PHE A 30 18.57 4.73 -9.55
C PHE A 30 19.38 3.63 -8.85
N GLY A 31 19.24 2.36 -9.27
CA GLY A 31 20.04 1.25 -8.76
C GLY A 31 19.73 0.87 -7.31
N GLN A 32 18.45 0.85 -6.93
CA GLN A 32 18.01 0.46 -5.58
C GLN A 32 18.46 -0.96 -5.24
N THR A 33 18.88 -1.16 -3.99
CA THR A 33 19.30 -2.48 -3.52
C THR A 33 18.10 -3.42 -3.45
N PHE A 34 18.36 -4.73 -3.62
CA PHE A 34 17.31 -5.74 -3.47
C PHE A 34 16.63 -5.68 -2.09
N ALA A 35 17.38 -5.36 -1.04
CA ALA A 35 16.84 -5.19 0.31
C ALA A 35 15.82 -4.05 0.41
N GLY A 36 16.02 -2.97 -0.36
CA GLY A 36 15.06 -1.88 -0.45
C GLY A 36 13.87 -2.20 -1.35
N TYR A 37 14.02 -3.05 -2.37
CA TYR A 37 12.96 -3.38 -3.33
C TYR A 37 12.05 -4.53 -2.88
N LEU A 38 12.58 -5.45 -2.07
CA LEU A 38 11.85 -6.64 -1.60
C LEU A 38 10.55 -6.28 -0.84
N PRO A 39 10.52 -5.32 0.11
CA PRO A 39 9.29 -4.94 0.79
C PRO A 39 8.20 -4.47 -0.18
N ASP A 40 8.55 -3.72 -1.22
CA ASP A 40 7.62 -3.26 -2.26
C ASP A 40 7.06 -4.43 -3.08
N LEU A 41 7.90 -5.39 -3.46
CA LEU A 41 7.44 -6.63 -4.11
C LEU A 41 6.46 -7.41 -3.24
N VAL A 42 6.74 -7.51 -1.94
CA VAL A 42 5.84 -8.17 -0.98
C VAL A 42 4.52 -7.42 -0.87
N ALA A 43 4.54 -6.08 -0.79
CA ALA A 43 3.33 -5.26 -0.77
C ALA A 43 2.49 -5.48 -2.04
N VAL A 44 3.11 -5.45 -3.21
CA VAL A 44 2.45 -5.70 -4.50
C VAL A 44 1.82 -7.09 -4.53
N ALA A 45 2.58 -8.13 -4.14
CA ALA A 45 2.08 -9.50 -4.12
C ALA A 45 0.88 -9.66 -3.19
N LEU A 46 0.93 -9.06 -1.99
CA LEU A 46 -0.18 -9.08 -1.03
C LEU A 46 -1.41 -8.34 -1.55
N LEU A 47 -1.25 -7.17 -2.17
CA LEU A 47 -2.37 -6.40 -2.72
C LEU A 47 -3.03 -7.13 -3.89
N ILE A 48 -2.24 -7.75 -4.78
CA ILE A 48 -2.76 -8.57 -5.89
C ILE A 48 -3.48 -9.81 -5.35
N ALA A 49 -2.83 -10.55 -4.44
CA ALA A 49 -3.42 -11.76 -3.87
C ALA A 49 -4.68 -11.45 -3.05
N GLY A 50 -4.65 -10.44 -2.19
CA GLY A 50 -5.79 -9.98 -1.41
C GLY A 50 -6.94 -9.55 -2.30
N GLY A 51 -6.68 -8.72 -3.32
CA GLY A 51 -7.71 -8.28 -4.26
C GLY A 51 -8.30 -9.46 -5.05
N TYR A 52 -7.47 -10.36 -5.56
CA TYR A 52 -7.92 -11.52 -6.32
C TYR A 52 -8.76 -12.48 -5.48
N LEU A 53 -8.32 -12.79 -4.26
CA LEU A 53 -9.04 -13.66 -3.34
C LEU A 53 -10.39 -13.03 -2.96
N THR A 54 -10.42 -11.73 -2.64
CA THR A 54 -11.67 -11.05 -2.25
C THR A 54 -12.66 -10.94 -3.40
N ILE A 55 -12.20 -10.90 -4.66
CA ILE A 55 -13.08 -11.01 -5.84
C ILE A 55 -13.77 -12.39 -5.90
N ARG A 56 -13.04 -13.46 -5.56
CA ARG A 56 -13.56 -14.84 -5.61
C ARG A 56 -14.44 -15.17 -4.43
N ASP A 57 -14.03 -14.78 -3.23
CA ASP A 57 -14.77 -15.00 -2.00
C ASP A 57 -14.70 -13.76 -1.10
N SER A 58 -15.87 -13.17 -0.83
CA SER A 58 -15.97 -11.99 0.04
C SER A 58 -15.52 -12.27 1.48
N ASN A 59 -15.46 -13.53 1.92
CA ASN A 59 -15.00 -13.90 3.26
C ASN A 59 -13.47 -13.70 3.42
N THR A 60 -12.71 -13.56 2.33
CA THR A 60 -11.27 -13.34 2.40
C THR A 60 -10.89 -11.86 2.54
N VAL A 61 -11.86 -10.97 2.84
CA VAL A 61 -11.61 -9.53 3.03
C VAL A 61 -10.52 -9.24 4.09
N GLY A 62 -10.32 -10.15 5.05
CA GLY A 62 -9.23 -10.08 6.03
C GLY A 62 -7.83 -10.08 5.38
N VAL A 63 -7.64 -10.80 4.27
CA VAL A 63 -6.37 -10.81 3.51
C VAL A 63 -6.14 -9.44 2.87
N LEU A 64 -7.18 -8.85 2.28
CA LEU A 64 -7.13 -7.51 1.69
C LEU A 64 -6.84 -6.44 2.75
N CYS A 65 -7.41 -6.59 3.95
CA CYS A 65 -7.11 -5.74 5.10
C CYS A 65 -5.65 -5.84 5.55
N GLY A 66 -5.11 -7.06 5.66
CA GLY A 66 -3.70 -7.28 5.96
C GLY A 66 -2.77 -6.67 4.90
N ALA A 67 -3.12 -6.80 3.62
CA ALA A 67 -2.35 -6.23 2.51
C ALA A 67 -2.28 -4.69 2.57
N TRP A 68 -3.42 -4.02 2.77
CA TRP A 68 -3.45 -2.57 2.92
C TRP A 68 -2.79 -2.09 4.22
N GLY A 69 -2.86 -2.87 5.30
CA GLY A 69 -2.14 -2.59 6.55
C GLY A 69 -0.62 -2.65 6.35
N PHE A 70 -0.12 -3.70 5.69
CA PHE A 70 1.30 -3.81 5.33
C PHE A 70 1.74 -2.65 4.43
N ALA A 71 0.96 -2.33 3.40
CA ALA A 71 1.24 -1.21 2.51
C ALA A 71 1.28 0.14 3.25
N LEU A 72 0.35 0.38 4.19
CA LEU A 72 0.34 1.57 5.03
C LEU A 72 1.61 1.68 5.88
N CYS A 73 2.00 0.60 6.56
CA CYS A 73 3.23 0.58 7.36
C CYS A 73 4.47 0.85 6.50
N LEU A 74 4.55 0.23 5.32
CA LEU A 74 5.66 0.46 4.38
C LEU A 74 5.69 1.92 3.90
N HIS A 75 4.54 2.49 3.55
CA HIS A 75 4.39 3.87 3.10
C HIS A 75 4.85 4.85 4.19
N TYR A 76 4.36 4.68 5.42
CA TYR A 76 4.75 5.49 6.55
C TYR A 76 6.24 5.37 6.86
N ARG A 77 6.78 4.14 6.93
CA ARG A 77 8.20 3.91 7.18
C ARG A 77 9.10 4.52 6.11
N SER A 78 8.65 4.50 4.85
CA SER A 78 9.33 5.09 3.70
C SER A 78 9.25 6.61 3.67
N TRP A 79 8.23 7.19 4.29
CA TRP A 79 8.14 8.64 4.46
C TRP A 79 9.02 9.10 5.64
N ALA A 80 8.94 8.42 6.79
CA ALA A 80 9.56 8.84 8.04
C ALA A 80 11.08 9.05 7.95
N TRP A 81 11.84 8.08 7.40
CA TRP A 81 13.30 8.25 7.25
C TRP A 81 13.70 9.42 6.33
N ARG A 82 12.90 9.72 5.31
CA ARG A 82 13.18 10.86 4.41
C ARG A 82 12.87 12.18 5.11
N PHE A 83 11.87 12.19 5.97
CA PHE A 83 11.56 13.33 6.82
C PHE A 83 12.68 13.57 7.83
N ASP A 84 13.23 12.51 8.44
CA ASP A 84 14.40 12.61 9.31
C ASP A 84 15.61 13.18 8.55
N ASP A 85 15.91 12.69 7.34
CA ASP A 85 17.00 13.23 6.50
C ASP A 85 16.83 14.73 6.18
N VAL A 86 15.58 15.18 5.98
CA VAL A 86 15.26 16.60 5.73
C VAL A 86 15.47 17.44 6.99
N ILE A 87 15.04 16.96 8.16
CA ILE A 87 15.26 17.63 9.44
C ILE A 87 16.75 17.74 9.77
N ASP A 88 17.51 16.68 9.51
CA ASP A 88 18.94 16.60 9.78
C ASP A 88 19.78 17.39 8.75
N GLY A 89 19.15 17.95 7.71
CA GLY A 89 19.82 18.71 6.65
C GLY A 89 20.71 17.85 5.76
N THR A 90 20.48 16.54 5.72
CA THR A 90 21.24 15.56 4.94
C THR A 90 20.51 15.11 3.66
N ALA A 91 19.24 15.51 3.50
CA ALA A 91 18.44 15.17 2.35
C ALA A 91 19.02 15.70 1.03
N THR A 92 18.97 14.85 0.01
CA THR A 92 19.15 15.26 -1.38
C THR A 92 17.82 15.76 -1.96
N GLU A 93 17.86 16.49 -3.08
CA GLU A 93 16.65 16.93 -3.79
C GLU A 93 15.70 15.76 -4.13
N ILE A 94 16.26 14.59 -4.48
CA ILE A 94 15.48 13.38 -4.76
C ILE A 94 14.76 12.87 -3.50
N VAL A 95 15.44 12.90 -2.35
CA VAL A 95 14.88 12.47 -1.05
C VAL A 95 13.71 13.38 -0.67
N GLU A 96 13.89 14.69 -0.81
CA GLU A 96 12.87 15.70 -0.50
C GLU A 96 11.64 15.58 -1.42
N ILE A 97 11.83 15.48 -2.74
CA ILE A 97 10.72 15.27 -3.69
C ILE A 97 9.99 13.97 -3.37
N THR A 98 10.71 12.88 -3.11
CA THR A 98 10.09 11.59 -2.78
C THR A 98 9.30 11.67 -1.47
N MET A 99 9.81 12.37 -0.46
CA MET A 99 9.09 12.62 0.79
C MET A 99 7.76 13.32 0.54
N TYR A 100 7.74 14.38 -0.29
CA TYR A 100 6.50 15.08 -0.63
C TYR A 100 5.50 14.18 -1.36
N VAL A 101 5.97 13.41 -2.35
CA VAL A 101 5.11 12.44 -3.06
C VAL A 101 4.49 11.46 -2.09
N LEU A 102 5.30 10.81 -1.23
CA LEU A 102 4.83 9.86 -0.23
C LEU A 102 3.84 10.52 0.75
N GLY A 103 4.13 11.73 1.21
CA GLY A 103 3.22 12.47 2.10
C GLY A 103 1.86 12.74 1.46
N VAL A 104 1.84 13.16 0.19
CA VAL A 104 0.60 13.45 -0.55
C VAL A 104 -0.17 12.17 -0.88
N THR A 105 0.51 11.05 -1.13
CA THR A 105 -0.14 9.77 -1.45
C THR A 105 -0.53 8.94 -0.23
N MET A 106 0.02 9.21 0.96
CA MET A 106 -0.26 8.49 2.20
C MET A 106 -1.76 8.37 2.56
N PRO A 107 -2.59 9.41 2.34
CA PRO A 107 -4.03 9.30 2.55
C PRO A 107 -4.69 8.13 1.81
N ILE A 108 -4.17 7.75 0.64
CA ILE A 108 -4.69 6.61 -0.15
C ILE A 108 -4.58 5.31 0.66
N SER A 109 -3.39 5.04 1.22
CA SER A 109 -3.17 3.85 2.04
C SER A 109 -3.91 3.89 3.37
N ILE A 110 -4.01 5.06 4.02
CA ILE A 110 -4.76 5.23 5.28
C ILE A 110 -6.24 4.94 5.06
N ILE A 111 -6.86 5.61 4.08
CA ILE A 111 -8.28 5.46 3.77
C ILE A 111 -8.57 4.01 3.35
N SER A 112 -7.73 3.44 2.49
CA SER A 112 -7.91 2.05 2.02
C SER A 112 -7.83 1.05 3.17
N PHE A 113 -6.86 1.23 4.08
CA PHE A 113 -6.75 0.39 5.27
C PHE A 113 -7.97 0.53 6.19
N ILE A 114 -8.41 1.76 6.49
CA ILE A 114 -9.60 2.01 7.32
C ILE A 114 -10.85 1.37 6.71
N ILE A 115 -11.06 1.53 5.40
CA ILE A 115 -12.17 0.89 4.69
C ILE A 115 -12.12 -0.62 4.90
N THR A 116 -10.97 -1.25 4.66
CA THR A 116 -10.85 -2.71 4.82
C THR A 116 -11.00 -3.17 6.25
N LEU A 117 -10.55 -2.38 7.23
CA LEU A 117 -10.65 -2.69 8.65
C LEU A 117 -12.12 -2.66 9.09
N VAL A 118 -12.88 -1.64 8.68
CA VAL A 118 -14.32 -1.55 8.93
C VAL A 118 -15.07 -2.74 8.30
N LEU A 119 -14.68 -3.16 7.10
CA LEU A 119 -15.28 -4.32 6.42
C LEU A 119 -14.94 -5.66 7.08
N CYS A 120 -13.86 -5.73 7.87
CA CYS A 120 -13.47 -6.91 8.63
C CYS A 120 -14.10 -6.98 10.02
N LEU A 121 -14.73 -5.91 10.50
CA LEU A 121 -15.36 -5.92 11.82
C LEU A 121 -16.48 -6.96 11.88
N PRO A 122 -16.64 -7.66 13.02
CA PRO A 122 -17.72 -8.60 13.22
C PRO A 122 -19.05 -7.85 13.09
N LYS A 123 -19.95 -8.40 12.28
CA LYS A 123 -21.33 -7.91 12.23
C LYS A 123 -21.99 -8.35 13.53
N LYS A 124 -22.62 -7.41 14.25
CA LYS A 124 -23.47 -7.77 15.39
C LYS A 124 -24.49 -8.80 14.89
N GLU A 125 -24.47 -9.99 15.50
CA GLU A 125 -25.60 -10.89 15.44
C GLU A 125 -26.73 -10.21 16.20
N GLU A 126 -27.76 -9.76 15.48
CA GLU A 126 -29.05 -9.44 16.11
C GLU A 126 -29.64 -10.78 16.57
N TYR A 127 -29.45 -11.07 17.86
CA TYR A 127 -30.14 -12.15 18.57
C TYR A 127 -31.60 -11.79 18.80
#